data_AF-A0A9D3NVJ2-F1
#
_entry.id   AF-A0A9D3NVJ2-F1
#
_cell.length_a   1.000
_cell.length_b   1.000
_cell.length_c   1.000
_cell.angle_alpha   90.00
_cell.angle_beta   90.00
_cell.angle_gamma   90.00
#
_symmetry.space_group_name_H-M   'P 1'
#
loop_
_entity.id
_entity.type
_entity.pdbx_description
1 polymer ?
#
loop_
_entity_poly.entity_id
_entity_poly.type
_entity_poly.pdbx_seq_one_letter_code
_entity_poly.pdbx_strand_id
1 'polypeptide(L)'
;MARDRQLSSLFSYPHQGVCKIFLLLCLLQFSSVCSDITDGNAEHLKREHSLIKPYQGVGTSASSQWDFWGSTLVTSQYVRLTPDERSRQGSIWNTVPCYLKDWEMHVQFKVHGSGKKNLHGDGIAIWYTKERLHPGPVFGNQDHFVGLAVFMDTFRNDLHGMDRSFPYISAMVSNGSLSYDHGNDGRNTELGGCSAEIRNKDHDTYLAIRYSKGRLTIMVDVDDKNEWKECIDIGGVRLPTGYYFGASAATGDLSDNHDIISMKMYQLMVEHTPEEDSQDWTKIEPSVSLLKSPKDNVDDPTGNFRSTPLTGWKVFLLLLCALLGIVVCAVVGAVVFQKRQERNRSLVSALYFHIGETEKKCFIEEIPDETMIIGNYRTQLYDKQSESYLPATPGLGMFVEVKDPDEKVILSRQYGSEGRFTFTSHTPGEHQICLHSNSSKFSLFAGGMLRVHLDIQVGEHANNYAEIAAKDKLTELQLRVRQLVEQVDQIQKEQNYQRYREERFRQTSESTNQRVLWWSIVQTLILVAIGFWQMRHLKSFFEAKKLV
;
A
#
# COMPACT_ATOMS: atom_id res chain seq x y z
N MET A 1 40.67 15.98 76.35
CA MET A 1 40.89 17.27 75.64
C MET A 1 40.90 16.98 74.14
N ALA A 2 40.40 17.92 73.35
CA ALA A 2 39.87 17.74 72.01
C ALA A 2 40.88 17.47 70.86
N ARG A 3 40.32 16.95 69.76
CA ARG A 3 40.45 17.37 68.35
C ARG A 3 41.65 16.98 67.44
N ASP A 4 41.24 16.90 66.17
CA ASP A 4 41.91 17.15 64.87
C ASP A 4 42.51 15.96 64.10
N ARG A 5 41.90 15.58 62.95
CA ARG A 5 42.22 15.91 61.51
C ARG A 5 43.12 14.82 60.91
N GLN A 6 43.12 14.40 59.63
CA GLN A 6 42.50 14.65 58.32
C GLN A 6 42.86 13.38 57.49
N LEU A 7 41.96 12.68 56.80
CA LEU A 7 41.53 12.81 55.39
C LEU A 7 42.44 12.21 54.30
N SER A 8 41.77 11.51 53.34
CA SER A 8 42.15 11.00 51.99
C SER A 8 42.81 9.59 51.93
N SER A 9 42.42 8.61 51.08
CA SER A 9 41.45 8.49 49.97
C SER A 9 41.40 7.04 49.39
N LEU A 10 40.20 6.57 48.93
CA LEU A 10 39.88 5.70 47.74
C LEU A 10 40.42 4.23 47.69
N PHE A 11 39.77 3.15 47.21
CA PHE A 11 38.70 2.86 46.23
C PHE A 11 38.21 1.38 46.41
N SER A 12 36.89 1.06 46.33
CA SER A 12 36.33 -0.19 45.73
C SER A 12 34.79 -0.32 45.86
N TYR A 13 34.12 -0.27 44.69
CA TYR A 13 32.90 -0.96 44.15
C TYR A 13 31.94 -1.78 45.07
N PRO A 14 30.62 -1.87 44.76
CA PRO A 14 30.14 -2.48 43.50
C PRO A 14 28.92 -1.85 42.77
N HIS A 15 29.02 -1.87 41.43
CA HIS A 15 27.97 -1.67 40.43
C HIS A 15 27.41 -3.05 40.06
N GLN A 16 26.18 -3.38 40.45
CA GLN A 16 25.44 -4.53 39.87
C GLN A 16 23.91 -4.46 40.00
N GLY A 17 23.34 -3.47 40.69
CA GLY A 17 21.89 -3.38 40.94
C GLY A 17 21.07 -2.59 39.90
N VAL A 18 21.69 -1.65 39.18
CA VAL A 18 20.94 -0.65 38.39
C VAL A 18 20.67 -1.09 36.95
N CYS A 19 21.44 -2.03 36.41
CA CYS A 19 21.31 -2.48 35.01
C CYS A 19 20.10 -3.42 34.78
N LYS A 20 19.61 -4.10 35.83
CA LYS A 20 18.51 -5.08 35.72
C LYS A 20 17.12 -4.42 35.72
N ILE A 21 16.96 -3.26 36.36
CA ILE A 21 15.69 -2.54 36.41
C ILE A 21 15.39 -1.85 35.06
N PHE A 22 16.43 -1.36 34.37
CA PHE A 22 16.29 -0.75 33.05
C PHE A 22 15.95 -1.78 31.95
N LEU A 23 16.46 -3.02 32.07
CA LEU A 23 16.14 -4.10 31.13
C LEU A 23 14.70 -4.62 31.28
N LEU A 24 14.15 -4.59 32.50
CA LEU A 24 12.77 -5.01 32.78
C LEU A 24 11.73 -3.99 32.26
N LEU A 25 12.06 -2.69 32.32
CA LEU A 25 11.23 -1.61 31.77
C LEU A 25 11.24 -1.58 30.23
N CYS A 26 12.35 -1.94 29.58
CA CYS A 26 12.40 -2.07 28.12
C CYS A 26 11.63 -3.29 27.58
N LEU A 27 11.48 -4.37 28.35
CA LEU A 27 10.74 -5.56 27.92
C LEU A 27 9.22 -5.45 28.14
N LEU A 28 8.77 -4.56 29.03
CA LEU A 28 7.35 -4.25 29.22
C LEU A 28 6.79 -3.26 28.19
N GLN A 29 7.63 -2.64 27.35
CA GLN A 29 7.19 -1.78 26.24
C GLN A 29 7.08 -2.50 24.88
N PHE A 30 7.36 -3.80 24.81
CA PHE A 30 7.29 -4.57 23.57
C PHE A 30 6.18 -5.63 23.52
N SER A 31 5.22 -5.60 24.46
CA SER A 31 4.01 -6.40 24.40
C SER A 31 2.79 -5.51 24.17
N SER A 32 2.25 -5.61 22.96
CA SER A 32 0.97 -5.06 22.48
C SER A 32 0.96 -3.60 21.99
N VAL A 33 1.53 -3.40 20.81
CA VAL A 33 0.82 -2.66 19.75
C VAL A 33 0.70 -3.61 18.57
N CYS A 34 -0.18 -4.60 18.71
CA CYS A 34 -0.84 -5.17 17.54
C CYS A 34 -1.95 -4.17 17.22
N SER A 35 -1.78 -3.41 16.14
CA SER A 35 -2.85 -2.60 15.58
C SER A 35 -3.91 -3.53 14.99
N ASP A 36 -4.78 -4.04 15.84
CA ASP A 36 -6.10 -4.50 15.43
C ASP A 36 -6.97 -3.26 15.21
N ILE A 37 -6.90 -2.67 14.02
CA ILE A 37 -8.00 -1.84 13.52
C ILE A 37 -8.97 -2.80 12.86
N THR A 38 -9.79 -3.43 13.69
CA THR A 38 -11.10 -3.90 13.28
C THR A 38 -12.16 -3.10 14.05
N ASP A 39 -12.89 -2.29 13.29
CA ASP A 39 -14.23 -1.76 13.61
C ASP A 39 -14.43 -0.84 14.84
N GLY A 40 -13.45 0.00 15.17
CA GLY A 40 -13.56 1.04 16.23
C GLY A 40 -14.04 2.43 15.77
N ASN A 41 -14.34 2.64 14.49
CA ASN A 41 -14.46 4.01 13.92
C ASN A 41 -15.81 4.72 14.10
N ALA A 42 -16.80 4.11 14.77
CA ALA A 42 -18.09 4.79 14.97
C ALA A 42 -18.04 5.91 16.03
N GLU A 43 -17.16 5.82 17.04
CA GLU A 43 -17.19 6.71 18.20
C GLU A 43 -16.63 8.12 17.91
N HIS A 44 -15.73 8.25 16.92
CA HIS A 44 -15.09 9.53 16.58
C HIS A 44 -15.59 10.16 15.28
N LEU A 45 -16.57 9.55 14.61
CA LEU A 45 -17.19 10.07 13.39
C LEU A 45 -18.05 11.31 13.69
N LYS A 46 -17.76 12.43 13.05
CA LYS A 46 -18.57 13.66 13.11
C LYS A 46 -19.59 13.68 11.99
N ARG A 47 -20.83 13.34 12.33
CA ARG A 47 -21.92 13.18 11.35
C ARG A 47 -22.24 14.50 10.64
N GLU A 48 -22.15 15.62 11.37
CA GLU A 48 -22.43 16.97 10.90
C GLU A 48 -21.47 17.46 9.80
N HIS A 49 -20.27 16.90 9.75
CA HIS A 49 -19.26 17.17 8.72
C HIS A 49 -19.10 15.99 7.75
N SER A 50 -20.03 15.02 7.76
CA SER A 50 -19.96 13.81 6.94
C SER A 50 -21.11 13.69 5.94
N LEU A 51 -20.79 13.30 4.71
CA LEU A 51 -21.74 12.96 3.64
C LEU A 51 -21.76 11.43 3.45
N ILE A 52 -22.89 10.79 3.73
CA ILE A 52 -23.03 9.32 3.71
C ILE A 52 -24.39 8.94 3.10
N LYS A 53 -24.40 7.94 2.23
CA LYS A 53 -25.62 7.33 1.66
C LYS A 53 -26.63 6.93 2.77
N PRO A 54 -27.95 7.00 2.55
CA PRO A 54 -28.66 7.30 1.29
C PRO A 54 -28.87 8.79 1.01
N TYR A 55 -28.14 9.70 1.67
CA TYR A 55 -28.29 11.17 1.54
C TYR A 55 -29.74 11.68 1.70
N GLN A 56 -30.57 10.98 2.49
CA GLN A 56 -31.96 11.37 2.73
C GLN A 56 -32.05 12.75 3.40
N GLY A 57 -32.88 13.63 2.83
CA GLY A 57 -33.08 15.01 3.30
C GLY A 57 -32.01 16.00 2.88
N VAL A 58 -31.01 15.59 2.08
CA VAL A 58 -29.97 16.50 1.60
C VAL A 58 -30.51 17.32 0.42
N GLY A 59 -30.39 18.65 0.47
CA GLY A 59 -30.87 19.59 -0.56
C GLY A 59 -32.38 19.86 -0.63
N THR A 60 -33.23 19.13 0.11
CA THR A 60 -34.70 19.28 0.09
C THR A 60 -35.32 19.66 1.43
N SER A 61 -34.56 19.50 2.53
CA SER A 61 -34.98 19.85 3.88
C SER A 61 -34.10 20.98 4.44
N ALA A 62 -34.69 21.92 5.18
CA ALA A 62 -33.97 23.00 5.86
C ALA A 62 -32.92 22.51 6.89
N SER A 63 -32.95 21.22 7.24
CA SER A 63 -31.98 20.53 8.11
C SER A 63 -30.81 19.91 7.37
N SER A 64 -30.65 20.18 6.07
CA SER A 64 -29.53 19.64 5.30
C SER A 64 -28.21 20.26 5.74
N GLN A 65 -27.26 19.40 6.10
CA GLN A 65 -25.90 19.81 6.49
C GLN A 65 -24.99 20.06 5.27
N TRP A 66 -25.51 19.90 4.05
CA TRP A 66 -24.75 20.04 2.81
C TRP A 66 -25.58 20.76 1.75
N ASP A 67 -25.03 21.83 1.21
CA ASP A 67 -25.57 22.57 0.07
C ASP A 67 -24.94 22.06 -1.23
N PHE A 68 -25.74 22.05 -2.29
CA PHE A 68 -25.33 21.61 -3.63
C PHE A 68 -25.47 22.76 -4.62
N TRP A 69 -24.55 22.85 -5.58
CA TRP A 69 -24.56 23.91 -6.58
C TRP A 69 -24.13 23.41 -7.96
N GLY A 70 -24.61 24.09 -9.01
CA GLY A 70 -24.19 23.86 -10.39
C GLY A 70 -24.79 22.59 -10.98
N SER A 71 -23.96 21.79 -11.66
CA SER A 71 -24.36 20.52 -12.30
C SER A 71 -24.51 19.35 -11.33
N THR A 72 -24.40 19.59 -10.02
CA THR A 72 -24.39 18.51 -9.05
C THR A 72 -25.72 17.75 -9.01
N LEU A 73 -25.66 16.43 -9.14
CA LEU A 73 -26.80 15.50 -9.10
C LEU A 73 -26.63 14.53 -7.94
N VAL A 74 -27.69 14.36 -7.16
CA VAL A 74 -27.72 13.43 -6.02
C VAL A 74 -28.54 12.20 -6.38
N THR A 75 -27.94 11.02 -6.21
CA THR A 75 -28.63 9.72 -6.33
C THR A 75 -28.61 9.00 -4.97
N SER A 76 -29.24 7.84 -4.87
CA SER A 76 -29.17 7.04 -3.63
C SER A 76 -27.81 6.38 -3.39
N GLN A 77 -26.91 6.35 -4.38
CA GLN A 77 -25.62 5.66 -4.32
C GLN A 77 -24.41 6.59 -4.34
N TYR A 78 -24.52 7.74 -5.02
CA TYR A 78 -23.44 8.70 -5.19
C TYR A 78 -23.98 10.12 -5.38
N VAL A 79 -23.13 11.11 -5.13
CA VAL A 79 -23.31 12.50 -5.51
C VAL A 79 -22.37 12.82 -6.67
N ARG A 80 -22.94 13.08 -7.84
CA ARG A 80 -22.19 13.43 -9.05
C ARG A 80 -21.99 14.94 -9.11
N LEU A 81 -20.75 15.42 -9.05
CA LEU A 81 -20.42 16.84 -9.15
C LEU A 81 -20.60 17.35 -10.59
N THR A 82 -20.02 16.63 -11.54
CA THR A 82 -20.15 16.89 -12.98
C THR A 82 -20.40 15.59 -13.74
N PRO A 83 -21.26 15.59 -14.76
CA PRO A 83 -21.38 14.48 -15.69
C PRO A 83 -20.25 14.50 -16.73
N ASP A 84 -20.10 13.40 -17.48
CA ASP A 84 -19.27 13.29 -18.69
C ASP A 84 -19.86 14.14 -19.85
N GLU A 85 -20.01 15.44 -19.60
CA GLU A 85 -20.40 16.49 -20.53
C GLU A 85 -19.44 17.67 -20.39
N ARG A 86 -19.20 18.39 -21.49
CA ARG A 86 -18.30 19.54 -21.52
C ARG A 86 -18.87 20.74 -20.78
N SER A 87 -17.98 21.59 -20.28
CA SER A 87 -18.30 22.90 -19.68
C SER A 87 -19.30 22.82 -18.52
N ARG A 88 -19.14 21.82 -17.65
CA ARG A 88 -19.94 21.63 -16.43
C ARG A 88 -19.12 21.99 -15.21
N GLN A 89 -19.78 22.53 -14.19
CA GLN A 89 -19.18 22.84 -12.90
C GLN A 89 -20.20 22.51 -11.83
N GLY A 90 -19.76 21.80 -10.79
CA GLY A 90 -20.61 21.46 -9.66
C GLY A 90 -19.83 21.40 -8.37
N SER A 91 -20.51 21.68 -7.26
CA SER A 91 -19.89 21.62 -5.94
C SER A 91 -20.88 21.23 -4.84
N ILE A 92 -20.32 20.67 -3.79
CA ILE A 92 -20.99 20.34 -2.54
C ILE A 92 -20.26 21.03 -1.39
N TRP A 93 -21.01 21.58 -0.45
CA TRP A 93 -20.44 22.36 0.66
C TRP A 93 -21.14 22.05 1.96
N ASN A 94 -20.37 21.74 2.99
CA ASN A 94 -20.90 21.58 4.32
C ASN A 94 -21.38 22.95 4.85
N THR A 95 -22.55 22.98 5.49
CA THR A 95 -23.15 24.23 6.00
C THR A 95 -22.65 24.61 7.40
N VAL A 96 -22.01 23.66 8.09
CA VAL A 96 -21.51 23.82 9.46
C VAL A 96 -20.01 24.09 9.43
N PRO A 97 -19.52 25.19 10.04
CA PRO A 97 -18.07 25.42 10.16
C PRO A 97 -17.44 24.41 11.11
N CYS A 98 -16.26 23.89 10.77
CA CYS A 98 -15.56 22.88 11.56
C CYS A 98 -14.62 23.52 12.58
N TYR A 99 -14.83 23.23 13.87
CA TYR A 99 -13.99 23.71 14.97
C TYR A 99 -12.99 22.67 15.50
N LEU A 100 -12.83 21.55 14.81
CA LEU A 100 -11.85 20.53 15.18
C LEU A 100 -10.43 21.04 14.89
N LYS A 101 -9.55 20.93 15.87
CA LYS A 101 -8.12 21.27 15.72
C LYS A 101 -7.36 20.17 14.96
N ASP A 102 -7.71 18.92 15.25
CA ASP A 102 -7.14 17.73 14.65
C ASP A 102 -8.24 16.86 14.09
N TRP A 103 -8.11 16.54 12.80
CA TRP A 103 -9.15 15.86 12.07
C TRP A 103 -8.59 15.02 10.93
N GLU A 104 -9.38 14.03 10.53
CA GLU A 104 -9.09 13.18 9.39
C GLU A 104 -10.36 13.03 8.55
N MET A 105 -10.28 13.42 7.27
CA MET A 105 -11.36 13.28 6.30
C MET A 105 -11.06 12.09 5.38
N HIS A 106 -11.97 11.11 5.34
CA HIS A 106 -11.94 10.06 4.33
C HIS A 106 -12.94 10.38 3.23
N VAL A 107 -12.46 10.55 2.02
CA VAL A 107 -13.26 10.78 0.83
C VAL A 107 -13.22 9.53 -0.04
N GLN A 108 -14.39 8.92 -0.24
CA GLN A 108 -14.59 7.90 -1.24
C GLN A 108 -15.14 8.56 -2.50
N PHE A 109 -14.41 8.44 -3.60
CA PHE A 109 -14.74 9.10 -4.85
C PHE A 109 -14.56 8.14 -6.01
N LYS A 110 -15.06 8.52 -7.20
CA LYS A 110 -14.84 7.80 -8.44
C LYS A 110 -14.76 8.81 -9.60
N VAL A 111 -13.68 8.73 -10.37
CA VAL A 111 -13.54 9.48 -11.62
C VAL A 111 -13.63 8.51 -12.78
N HIS A 112 -14.62 8.68 -13.65
CA HIS A 112 -14.83 7.76 -14.77
C HIS A 112 -15.48 8.42 -15.97
N GLY A 113 -15.12 7.98 -17.17
CA GLY A 113 -15.70 8.54 -18.38
C GLY A 113 -15.31 7.79 -19.65
N SER A 114 -16.00 8.15 -20.73
CA SER A 114 -15.90 7.49 -22.04
C SER A 114 -14.72 7.96 -22.88
N GLY A 115 -14.04 9.04 -22.45
CA GLY A 115 -12.86 9.59 -23.11
C GLY A 115 -11.77 8.54 -23.35
N LYS A 116 -11.37 8.38 -24.62
CA LYS A 116 -10.29 7.47 -25.03
C LYS A 116 -8.92 8.13 -24.81
N LYS A 117 -7.95 7.37 -24.31
CA LYS A 117 -6.58 7.86 -24.02
C LYS A 117 -6.63 9.05 -23.03
N ASN A 118 -5.87 10.11 -23.28
CA ASN A 118 -5.72 11.28 -22.41
C ASN A 118 -6.72 12.41 -22.72
N LEU A 119 -7.82 12.11 -23.44
CA LEU A 119 -8.86 13.09 -23.77
C LEU A 119 -9.96 13.08 -22.70
N HIS A 120 -9.60 13.47 -21.48
CA HIS A 120 -10.47 13.54 -20.31
C HIS A 120 -10.01 14.68 -19.39
N GLY A 121 -10.89 15.20 -18.53
CA GLY A 121 -10.57 16.33 -17.65
C GLY A 121 -11.78 16.93 -16.90
N ASP A 122 -11.59 17.85 -15.97
CA ASP A 122 -10.28 18.35 -15.49
C ASP A 122 -9.89 17.67 -14.15
N GLY A 123 -10.85 17.43 -13.26
CA GLY A 123 -10.62 16.68 -12.02
C GLY A 123 -11.54 17.08 -10.87
N ILE A 124 -11.14 16.72 -9.64
CA ILE A 124 -11.87 17.01 -8.39
C ILE A 124 -10.97 17.82 -7.45
N ALA A 125 -11.55 18.78 -6.75
CA ALA A 125 -10.91 19.48 -5.64
C ALA A 125 -11.67 19.25 -4.33
N ILE A 126 -10.94 18.96 -3.25
CA ILE A 126 -11.46 18.91 -1.88
C ILE A 126 -10.99 20.14 -1.13
N TRP A 127 -11.91 20.79 -0.43
CA TRP A 127 -11.72 22.11 0.16
C TRP A 127 -11.86 22.08 1.67
N TYR A 128 -11.02 22.88 2.33
CA TYR A 128 -11.22 23.36 3.69
C TYR A 128 -10.97 24.88 3.71
N THR A 129 -12.03 25.68 3.54
CA THR A 129 -11.90 27.10 3.20
C THR A 129 -12.88 28.00 3.94
N LYS A 130 -12.55 29.29 4.03
CA LYS A 130 -13.35 30.30 4.74
C LYS A 130 -14.73 30.54 4.11
N GLU A 131 -14.78 30.53 2.80
CA GLU A 131 -15.98 30.84 2.00
C GLU A 131 -16.46 29.56 1.32
N ARG A 132 -17.78 29.45 1.12
CA ARG A 132 -18.44 28.29 0.51
C ARG A 132 -19.38 28.75 -0.60
N LEU A 133 -19.71 27.87 -1.55
CA LEU A 133 -20.66 28.14 -2.65
C LEU A 133 -20.30 29.33 -3.58
N HIS A 134 -19.01 29.60 -3.78
CA HIS A 134 -18.56 30.60 -4.76
C HIS A 134 -17.97 29.90 -5.98
N PRO A 135 -18.66 29.87 -7.13
CA PRO A 135 -18.17 29.19 -8.31
C PRO A 135 -17.01 29.94 -8.95
N GLY A 136 -16.14 29.22 -9.66
CA GLY A 136 -15.01 29.83 -10.33
C GLY A 136 -14.15 28.84 -11.12
N PRO A 137 -12.99 29.29 -11.61
CA PRO A 137 -12.18 28.54 -12.56
C PRO A 137 -11.41 27.38 -11.92
N VAL A 138 -11.26 27.34 -10.60
CA VAL A 138 -10.42 26.33 -9.91
C VAL A 138 -11.25 25.10 -9.59
N PHE A 139 -11.30 24.13 -10.51
CA PHE A 139 -12.11 22.91 -10.40
C PHE A 139 -13.57 23.20 -10.00
N GLY A 140 -14.15 24.30 -10.47
CA GLY A 140 -15.54 24.71 -10.18
C GLY A 140 -15.72 25.57 -8.93
N ASN A 141 -14.64 25.97 -8.25
CA ASN A 141 -14.64 26.88 -7.11
C ASN A 141 -13.90 28.19 -7.43
N GLN A 142 -14.13 29.23 -6.62
CA GLN A 142 -13.45 30.52 -6.76
C GLN A 142 -11.92 30.41 -6.65
N ASP A 143 -11.24 31.22 -7.44
CA ASP A 143 -9.82 31.46 -7.28
C ASP A 143 -9.56 32.38 -6.06
N HIS A 144 -8.30 32.54 -5.65
CA HIS A 144 -7.92 33.36 -4.49
C HIS A 144 -8.64 32.93 -3.19
N PHE A 145 -8.88 31.63 -3.03
CA PHE A 145 -9.50 31.08 -1.83
C PHE A 145 -8.60 31.24 -0.60
N VAL A 146 -9.22 31.24 0.59
CA VAL A 146 -8.52 31.29 1.88
C VAL A 146 -8.70 29.95 2.57
N GLY A 147 -7.64 29.15 2.69
CA GLY A 147 -7.66 27.84 3.32
C GLY A 147 -6.76 26.81 2.63
N LEU A 148 -7.20 25.54 2.67
CA LEU A 148 -6.54 24.39 2.05
C LEU A 148 -7.38 23.86 0.89
N ALA A 149 -6.69 23.50 -0.20
CA ALA A 149 -7.24 22.75 -1.32
C ALA A 149 -6.37 21.53 -1.61
N VAL A 150 -7.02 20.39 -1.88
CA VAL A 150 -6.39 19.17 -2.38
C VAL A 150 -6.97 18.89 -3.76
N PHE A 151 -6.12 18.96 -4.78
CA PHE A 151 -6.49 18.78 -6.18
C PHE A 151 -6.18 17.35 -6.61
N MET A 152 -7.13 16.72 -7.29
CA MET A 152 -6.97 15.46 -8.00
C MET A 152 -7.11 15.77 -9.48
N ASP A 153 -5.99 16.16 -10.09
CA ASP A 153 -5.93 16.63 -11.46
C ASP A 153 -5.73 15.46 -12.43
N THR A 154 -6.63 15.35 -13.40
CA THR A 154 -6.63 14.24 -14.37
C THR A 154 -6.07 14.62 -15.72
N PHE A 155 -5.92 15.92 -16.00
CA PHE A 155 -5.51 16.39 -17.31
C PHE A 155 -4.24 17.23 -17.21
N ARG A 156 -3.29 16.97 -18.10
CA ARG A 156 -2.03 17.73 -18.14
C ARG A 156 -2.21 18.97 -19.01
N ASN A 157 -2.17 20.16 -18.40
CA ASN A 157 -2.10 21.42 -19.14
C ASN A 157 -0.65 21.86 -19.39
N ASP A 158 0.29 21.55 -18.48
CA ASP A 158 1.72 21.90 -18.65
C ASP A 158 2.39 21.02 -19.73
N LEU A 159 2.59 21.58 -20.92
CA LEU A 159 3.26 20.91 -22.05
C LEU A 159 4.79 20.85 -21.91
N HIS A 160 5.39 21.62 -20.99
CA HIS A 160 6.84 21.73 -20.82
C HIS A 160 7.37 20.93 -19.60
N GLY A 161 6.51 20.64 -18.63
CA GLY A 161 6.82 19.84 -17.44
C GLY A 161 6.76 18.33 -17.64
N MET A 162 7.83 17.70 -18.12
CA MET A 162 7.88 16.23 -18.29
C MET A 162 8.03 15.43 -16.98
N ASP A 163 8.26 16.08 -15.84
CA ASP A 163 8.58 15.39 -14.57
C ASP A 163 7.35 14.83 -13.83
N ARG A 164 6.12 15.26 -14.20
CA ARG A 164 4.88 14.83 -13.53
C ARG A 164 4.11 13.82 -14.37
N SER A 165 3.74 12.70 -13.77
CA SER A 165 2.80 11.75 -14.36
C SER A 165 1.37 12.09 -13.90
N PHE A 166 0.43 12.12 -14.83
CA PHE A 166 -0.98 12.40 -14.57
C PHE A 166 -1.78 11.09 -14.62
N PRO A 167 -2.81 10.90 -13.78
CA PRO A 167 -3.36 11.88 -12.83
C PRO A 167 -2.43 12.23 -11.67
N TYR A 168 -2.50 13.48 -11.21
CA TYR A 168 -1.62 14.05 -10.20
C TYR A 168 -2.41 14.66 -9.06
N ILE A 169 -2.04 14.29 -7.83
CA ILE A 169 -2.66 14.80 -6.61
C ILE A 169 -1.72 15.81 -5.99
N SER A 170 -2.20 17.02 -5.75
CA SER A 170 -1.41 18.11 -5.18
C SER A 170 -2.19 18.84 -4.08
N ALA A 171 -1.47 19.54 -3.21
CA ALA A 171 -2.07 20.37 -2.17
C ALA A 171 -1.58 21.82 -2.25
N MET A 172 -2.49 22.75 -1.99
CA MET A 172 -2.23 24.19 -1.94
C MET A 172 -2.84 24.80 -0.69
N VAL A 173 -2.07 25.61 0.02
CA VAL A 173 -2.56 26.46 1.11
C VAL A 173 -2.47 27.90 0.66
N SER A 174 -3.57 28.63 0.76
CA SER A 174 -3.66 30.02 0.34
C SER A 174 -4.29 30.89 1.42
N ASN A 175 -3.76 32.09 1.56
CA ASN A 175 -4.33 33.16 2.39
C ASN A 175 -5.22 34.13 1.58
N GLY A 176 -5.51 33.80 0.32
CA GLY A 176 -6.28 34.62 -0.62
C GLY A 176 -5.44 35.52 -1.53
N SER A 177 -4.10 35.54 -1.40
CA SER A 177 -3.22 36.32 -2.29
C SER A 177 -2.71 35.52 -3.50
N LEU A 178 -2.84 34.19 -3.47
CA LEU A 178 -2.33 33.29 -4.49
C LEU A 178 -3.46 32.89 -5.46
N SER A 179 -3.14 32.93 -6.75
CA SER A 179 -3.99 32.44 -7.83
C SER A 179 -3.56 31.04 -8.25
N TYR A 180 -4.51 30.14 -8.50
CA TYR A 180 -4.22 28.82 -9.06
C TYR A 180 -4.05 28.93 -10.58
N ASP A 181 -2.83 28.69 -11.06
CA ASP A 181 -2.51 28.69 -12.48
C ASP A 181 -2.93 27.37 -13.14
N HIS A 182 -4.14 27.34 -13.71
CA HIS A 182 -4.66 26.19 -14.44
C HIS A 182 -3.80 25.81 -15.65
N GLY A 183 -3.11 26.78 -16.27
CA GLY A 183 -2.26 26.52 -17.45
C GLY A 183 -0.99 25.75 -17.12
N ASN A 184 -0.54 25.80 -15.88
CA ASN A 184 0.64 25.08 -15.38
C ASN A 184 0.28 24.11 -14.22
N ASP A 185 -0.96 23.62 -14.17
CA ASP A 185 -1.44 22.64 -13.21
C ASP A 185 -1.12 23.01 -11.73
N GLY A 186 -1.16 24.32 -11.41
CA GLY A 186 -0.89 24.85 -10.06
C GLY A 186 0.56 24.74 -9.57
N ARG A 187 1.52 24.47 -10.47
CA ARG A 187 2.92 24.15 -10.13
C ARG A 187 3.62 25.17 -9.23
N ASN A 188 3.34 26.46 -9.42
CA ASN A 188 4.01 27.54 -8.67
C ASN A 188 3.54 27.67 -7.22
N THR A 189 2.36 27.12 -6.90
CA THR A 189 1.68 27.27 -5.60
C THR A 189 1.49 25.94 -4.89
N GLU A 190 2.11 24.89 -5.41
CA GLU A 190 2.04 23.55 -4.85
C GLU A 190 2.95 23.38 -3.63
N LEU A 191 2.42 22.72 -2.60
CA LEU A 191 3.19 22.33 -1.40
C LEU A 191 3.88 20.97 -1.56
N GLY A 192 3.31 20.10 -2.39
CA GLY A 192 3.79 18.78 -2.74
C GLY A 192 2.67 17.99 -3.42
N GLY A 193 3.03 16.84 -3.98
CA GLY A 193 2.09 15.99 -4.69
C GLY A 193 2.67 14.65 -5.11
N CYS A 194 1.79 13.77 -5.59
CA CYS A 194 2.15 12.45 -6.10
C CYS A 194 1.29 12.07 -7.31
N SER A 195 1.82 11.19 -8.16
CA SER A 195 1.02 10.58 -9.23
C SER A 195 0.24 9.39 -8.69
N ALA A 196 -1.05 9.34 -9.01
CA ALA A 196 -1.95 8.27 -8.62
C ALA A 196 -2.95 7.96 -9.75
N GLU A 197 -3.01 6.70 -10.16
CA GLU A 197 -3.98 6.24 -11.16
C GLU A 197 -5.38 6.18 -10.52
N ILE A 198 -6.17 7.24 -10.63
CA ILE A 198 -7.50 7.35 -9.99
C ILE A 198 -8.68 7.12 -10.96
N ARG A 199 -8.42 7.17 -12.27
CA ARG A 199 -9.46 7.20 -13.30
C ARG A 199 -9.84 5.81 -13.79
N ASN A 200 -11.13 5.57 -14.02
CA ASN A 200 -11.67 4.32 -14.58
C ASN A 200 -11.21 3.06 -13.83
N LYS A 201 -11.13 3.14 -12.49
CA LYS A 201 -10.91 1.96 -11.65
C LYS A 201 -12.21 1.16 -11.50
N ASP A 202 -12.07 -0.17 -11.55
CA ASP A 202 -13.19 -1.10 -11.40
C ASP A 202 -13.63 -1.26 -9.94
N HIS A 203 -12.78 -0.84 -9.00
CA HIS A 203 -12.99 -0.79 -7.56
C HIS A 203 -13.15 0.65 -7.04
N ASP A 204 -13.37 0.77 -5.73
CA ASP A 204 -13.53 2.05 -5.05
C ASP A 204 -12.18 2.74 -4.83
N THR A 205 -12.12 4.06 -5.06
CA THR A 205 -10.93 4.87 -4.78
C THR A 205 -11.14 5.76 -3.56
N TYR A 206 -10.12 5.83 -2.71
CA TYR A 206 -10.18 6.57 -1.44
C TYR A 206 -9.04 7.57 -1.31
N LEU A 207 -9.36 8.71 -0.69
CA LEU A 207 -8.42 9.76 -0.31
C LEU A 207 -8.60 10.03 1.19
N ALA A 208 -7.53 9.98 1.96
CA ALA A 208 -7.51 10.40 3.35
C ALA A 208 -6.71 11.69 3.50
N ILE A 209 -7.32 12.72 4.06
CA ILE A 209 -6.70 14.01 4.36
C ILE A 209 -6.66 14.16 5.88
N ARG A 210 -5.47 14.11 6.45
CA ARG A 210 -5.23 14.21 7.89
C ARG A 210 -4.52 15.52 8.20
N TYR A 211 -5.08 16.29 9.12
CA TYR A 211 -4.44 17.49 9.66
C TYR A 211 -4.38 17.39 11.18
N SER A 212 -3.16 17.41 11.72
CA SER A 212 -2.94 17.34 13.17
C SER A 212 -1.63 18.00 13.56
N LYS A 213 -1.64 18.81 14.64
CA LYS A 213 -0.47 19.53 15.15
C LYS A 213 0.38 20.22 14.07
N GLY A 214 -0.29 20.85 13.10
CA GLY A 214 0.34 21.56 11.99
C GLY A 214 1.05 20.67 10.96
N ARG A 215 0.79 19.36 10.96
CA ARG A 215 1.22 18.41 9.94
C ARG A 215 0.03 18.04 9.07
N LEU A 216 0.20 18.16 7.76
CA LEU A 216 -0.77 17.76 6.75
C LEU A 216 -0.25 16.48 6.08
N THR A 217 -1.02 15.41 6.18
CA THR A 217 -0.74 14.13 5.56
C THR A 217 -1.89 13.75 4.62
N ILE A 218 -1.58 13.46 3.37
CA ILE A 218 -2.55 13.01 2.36
C ILE A 218 -2.15 11.61 1.92
N MET A 219 -3.09 10.68 2.01
CA MET A 219 -2.92 9.28 1.65
C MET A 219 -3.99 8.86 0.65
N VAL A 220 -3.64 7.91 -0.21
CA VAL A 220 -4.52 7.39 -1.26
C VAL A 220 -4.58 5.88 -1.21
N ASP A 221 -5.76 5.33 -1.49
CA ASP A 221 -5.94 3.91 -1.77
C ASP A 221 -6.65 3.78 -3.12
N VAL A 222 -5.90 3.31 -4.12
CA VAL A 222 -6.33 3.21 -5.53
C VAL A 222 -6.04 1.84 -6.13
N ASP A 223 -5.51 0.91 -5.35
CA ASP A 223 -5.03 -0.40 -5.79
C ASP A 223 -5.86 -1.58 -5.23
N ASP A 224 -6.97 -1.29 -4.53
CA ASP A 224 -7.88 -2.27 -3.91
C ASP A 224 -7.19 -3.20 -2.90
N LYS A 225 -6.14 -2.68 -2.23
CA LYS A 225 -5.34 -3.46 -1.26
C LYS A 225 -5.74 -3.18 0.18
N ASN A 226 -6.68 -2.26 0.41
CA ASN A 226 -6.96 -1.69 1.73
C ASN A 226 -5.67 -1.16 2.39
N GLU A 227 -4.75 -0.62 1.59
CA GLU A 227 -3.44 -0.12 2.03
C GLU A 227 -3.30 1.35 1.64
N TRP A 228 -3.23 2.21 2.66
CA TRP A 228 -3.04 3.64 2.47
C TRP A 228 -1.60 3.94 2.02
N LYS A 229 -1.46 4.45 0.80
CA LYS A 229 -0.20 4.94 0.27
C LYS A 229 -0.06 6.43 0.55
N GLU A 230 1.02 6.81 1.24
CA GLU A 230 1.33 8.22 1.50
C GLU A 230 1.64 8.96 0.18
N CYS A 231 0.99 10.11 0.00
CA CYS A 231 1.15 10.99 -1.16
C CYS A 231 1.89 12.27 -0.78
N ILE A 232 1.43 12.93 0.28
CA ILE A 232 2.00 14.19 0.79
C ILE A 232 2.13 14.04 2.30
N ASP A 233 3.27 14.44 2.86
CA ASP A 233 3.48 14.53 4.30
C ASP A 233 4.37 15.73 4.61
N ILE A 234 3.73 16.81 5.07
CA ILE A 234 4.38 18.11 5.28
C ILE A 234 4.06 18.66 6.67
N GLY A 235 5.09 19.09 7.38
CA GLY A 235 4.96 19.83 8.64
C GLY A 235 4.92 21.33 8.44
N GLY A 236 4.52 22.07 9.48
CA GLY A 236 4.52 23.53 9.47
C GLY A 236 3.34 24.17 8.74
N VAL A 237 2.31 23.39 8.40
CA VAL A 237 1.06 23.91 7.85
C VAL A 237 0.23 24.51 8.99
N ARG A 238 -0.22 25.75 8.81
CA ARG A 238 -1.09 26.44 9.77
C ARG A 238 -2.44 26.66 9.11
N LEU A 239 -3.49 26.07 9.66
CA LEU A 239 -4.87 26.27 9.24
C LEU A 239 -5.73 26.72 10.43
N PRO A 240 -6.67 27.66 10.23
CA PRO A 240 -7.61 28.07 11.27
C PRO A 240 -8.70 27.03 11.49
N THR A 241 -9.38 27.14 12.63
CA THR A 241 -10.69 26.52 12.86
C THR A 241 -11.81 27.43 12.36
N GLY A 242 -13.01 26.87 12.19
CA GLY A 242 -14.20 27.60 11.76
C GLY A 242 -14.37 27.74 10.25
N TYR A 243 -13.63 26.97 9.46
CA TYR A 243 -13.77 26.91 7.99
C TYR A 243 -14.70 25.77 7.57
N TYR A 244 -15.06 25.75 6.29
CA TYR A 244 -16.03 24.81 5.72
C TYR A 244 -15.34 23.75 4.87
N PHE A 245 -15.84 22.52 4.99
CA PHE A 245 -15.49 21.45 4.06
C PHE A 245 -16.35 21.52 2.80
N GLY A 246 -15.74 21.20 1.66
CA GLY A 246 -16.46 21.09 0.39
C GLY A 246 -15.73 20.21 -0.60
N ALA A 247 -16.41 19.90 -1.70
CA ALA A 247 -15.81 19.28 -2.87
C ALA A 247 -16.39 19.93 -4.13
N SER A 248 -15.57 20.11 -5.15
CA SER A 248 -16.01 20.65 -6.44
C SER A 248 -15.32 19.92 -7.59
N ALA A 249 -15.96 19.95 -8.75
CA ALA A 249 -15.37 19.46 -9.99
C ALA A 249 -15.78 20.38 -11.14
N ALA A 250 -14.95 20.40 -12.18
CA ALA A 250 -15.22 21.09 -13.44
C ALA A 250 -14.80 20.24 -14.64
N THR A 251 -15.49 20.44 -15.75
CA THR A 251 -15.14 19.88 -17.06
C THR A 251 -14.95 21.04 -18.04
N GLY A 252 -13.88 21.00 -18.83
CA GLY A 252 -13.57 21.97 -19.88
C GLY A 252 -14.08 21.51 -21.25
N ASP A 253 -13.17 21.53 -22.23
CA ASP A 253 -13.38 20.90 -23.55
C ASP A 253 -13.40 19.37 -23.48
N LEU A 254 -12.79 18.84 -22.42
CA LEU A 254 -12.78 17.43 -22.04
C LEU A 254 -13.72 17.23 -20.84
N SER A 255 -14.15 15.99 -20.64
CA SER A 255 -15.11 15.66 -19.60
C SER A 255 -14.83 14.30 -18.99
N ASP A 256 -15.29 14.13 -17.76
CA ASP A 256 -15.41 12.89 -17.03
C ASP A 256 -16.58 13.04 -16.04
N ASN A 257 -17.13 11.91 -15.59
CA ASN A 257 -17.99 11.90 -14.41
C ASN A 257 -17.12 12.00 -13.16
N HIS A 258 -17.50 12.91 -12.28
CA HIS A 258 -16.83 13.12 -11.00
C HIS A 258 -17.81 12.84 -9.87
N ASP A 259 -17.72 11.64 -9.29
CA ASP A 259 -18.66 11.14 -8.29
C ASP A 259 -18.03 11.13 -6.89
N ILE A 260 -18.73 11.66 -5.89
CA ILE A 260 -18.43 11.55 -4.47
C ILE A 260 -19.41 10.55 -3.86
N ILE A 261 -18.89 9.43 -3.35
CA ILE A 261 -19.68 8.38 -2.71
C ILE A 261 -19.81 8.67 -1.21
N SER A 262 -18.72 9.04 -0.55
CA SER A 262 -18.81 9.49 0.84
C SER A 262 -17.70 10.45 1.23
N MET A 263 -18.00 11.31 2.20
CA MET A 263 -17.02 12.11 2.92
C MET A 263 -17.26 11.83 4.41
N LYS A 264 -16.30 11.23 5.10
CA LYS A 264 -16.42 10.88 6.51
C LYS A 264 -15.37 11.64 7.30
N MET A 265 -15.84 12.46 8.23
CA MET A 265 -15.00 13.28 9.09
C MET A 265 -14.79 12.60 10.43
N TYR A 266 -13.55 12.40 10.84
CA TYR A 266 -13.18 11.83 12.14
C TYR A 266 -12.45 12.88 12.98
N GLN A 267 -12.84 13.00 14.24
CA GLN A 267 -12.09 13.77 15.22
C GLN A 267 -10.91 12.94 15.72
N LEU A 268 -9.71 13.53 15.71
CA LEU A 268 -8.54 12.91 16.31
C LEU A 268 -8.41 13.35 17.78
N MET A 269 -8.29 12.39 18.69
CA MET A 269 -8.14 12.64 20.12
C MET A 269 -6.66 12.96 20.42
N VAL A 270 -6.26 14.19 20.14
CA VAL A 270 -4.90 14.68 20.35
C VAL A 270 -4.86 15.66 21.51
N GLU A 271 -3.93 15.46 22.43
CA GLU A 271 -3.73 16.34 23.59
C GLU A 271 -2.96 17.61 23.19
N HIS A 272 -3.52 18.77 23.54
CA HIS A 272 -2.93 20.10 23.36
C HIS A 272 -2.48 20.65 24.71
N THR A 273 -1.46 21.51 24.71
CA THR A 273 -1.06 22.18 25.96
C THR A 273 -2.07 23.26 26.35
N PRO A 274 -2.17 23.65 27.63
CA PRO A 274 -3.06 24.73 28.06
C PRO A 274 -2.81 26.06 27.33
N GLU A 275 -1.56 26.33 26.94
CA GLU A 275 -1.21 27.51 26.15
C GLU A 275 -1.79 27.43 24.73
N GLU A 276 -1.67 26.28 24.07
CA GLU A 276 -2.28 26.01 22.77
C GLU A 276 -3.80 26.09 22.83
N ASP A 277 -4.42 25.62 23.90
CA ASP A 277 -5.87 25.70 24.11
C ASP A 277 -6.36 27.14 24.38
N SER A 278 -5.53 27.99 24.97
CA SER A 278 -5.86 29.39 25.24
C SER A 278 -5.82 30.28 23.99
N GLN A 279 -5.16 29.83 22.92
CA GLN A 279 -5.06 30.58 21.67
C GLN A 279 -6.40 30.57 20.90
N ASP A 280 -6.73 31.68 20.26
CA ASP A 280 -7.88 31.75 19.34
C ASP A 280 -7.53 31.16 17.97
N TRP A 281 -7.88 29.89 17.77
CA TRP A 281 -7.60 29.14 16.54
C TRP A 281 -8.36 29.64 15.32
N THR A 282 -9.43 30.43 15.50
CA THR A 282 -10.24 30.95 14.39
C THR A 282 -9.55 32.08 13.63
N LYS A 283 -8.56 32.72 14.27
CA LYS A 283 -7.80 33.87 13.73
C LYS A 283 -6.47 33.49 13.11
N ILE A 284 -6.14 32.21 13.00
CA ILE A 284 -4.90 31.75 12.37
C ILE A 284 -4.96 32.03 10.87
N GLU A 285 -3.96 32.74 10.33
CA GLU A 285 -3.85 32.92 8.88
C GLU A 285 -3.28 31.67 8.21
N PRO A 286 -3.92 31.14 7.15
CA PRO A 286 -3.41 30.01 6.40
C PRO A 286 -1.99 30.27 5.86
N SER A 287 -1.03 29.46 6.28
CA SER A 287 0.38 29.64 5.91
C SER A 287 1.17 28.35 6.09
N VAL A 288 2.33 28.27 5.46
CA VAL A 288 3.28 27.16 5.62
C VAL A 288 4.62 27.69 6.08
N SER A 289 5.07 27.28 7.27
CA SER A 289 6.42 27.57 7.73
C SER A 289 7.38 26.60 7.05
N LEU A 290 8.15 27.10 6.09
CA LEU A 290 9.18 26.33 5.38
C LEU A 290 10.34 25.96 6.34
N LEU A 291 10.15 24.95 7.17
CA LEU A 291 11.27 24.17 7.70
C LEU A 291 11.73 23.29 6.54
N LYS A 292 12.76 23.77 5.84
CA LYS A 292 13.43 23.06 4.74
C LYS A 292 13.69 21.62 5.18
N SER A 293 12.96 20.67 4.59
CA SER A 293 13.28 19.25 4.72
C SER A 293 14.72 19.05 4.23
N PRO A 294 15.63 18.41 4.99
CA PRO A 294 17.03 18.29 4.57
C PRO A 294 17.16 17.34 3.38
N LYS A 295 17.08 17.89 2.17
CA LYS A 295 17.59 17.28 0.94
C LYS A 295 18.10 18.41 0.05
N ASP A 296 19.40 18.64 0.15
CA ASP A 296 20.35 18.57 -0.97
C ASP A 296 21.65 19.28 -0.55
N ASN A 297 22.76 18.53 -0.64
CA ASN A 297 24.11 18.94 -0.29
C ASN A 297 24.62 20.03 -1.23
N VAL A 298 25.06 21.17 -0.69
CA VAL A 298 26.23 21.92 -1.18
C VAL A 298 26.89 22.58 0.02
N ASP A 299 28.19 22.35 0.17
CA ASP A 299 29.08 22.83 1.23
C ASP A 299 29.22 24.36 1.25
N ASP A 300 29.16 24.97 2.44
CA ASP A 300 30.08 26.05 2.83
C ASP A 300 30.14 26.14 4.37
N PRO A 301 31.32 26.40 4.99
CA PRO A 301 31.55 26.20 6.40
C PRO A 301 31.20 27.44 7.23
N THR A 302 31.31 27.27 8.55
CA THR A 302 31.34 28.33 9.59
C THR A 302 30.01 28.97 9.99
N GLY A 303 29.34 28.29 10.93
CA GLY A 303 28.41 28.91 11.88
C GLY A 303 28.59 28.29 13.27
N ASN A 304 29.39 28.94 14.12
CA ASN A 304 29.64 28.54 15.51
C ASN A 304 28.34 28.43 16.31
N PHE A 305 27.93 27.20 16.66
CA PHE A 305 26.96 26.98 17.74
C PHE A 305 27.68 26.38 18.95
N ARG A 306 27.88 27.21 19.98
CA ARG A 306 28.42 26.79 21.29
C ARG A 306 27.49 25.75 21.92
N SER A 307 27.84 24.47 21.80
CA SER A 307 27.24 23.41 22.62
C SER A 307 27.96 23.32 23.97
N THR A 308 27.18 23.43 25.04
CA THR A 308 27.56 23.11 26.42
C THR A 308 28.28 21.75 26.52
N PRO A 309 29.30 21.60 27.39
CA PRO A 309 30.11 20.38 27.43
C PRO A 309 29.27 19.18 27.90
N LEU A 310 29.09 18.22 27.01
CA LEU A 310 28.47 16.92 27.30
C LEU A 310 29.48 16.04 28.06
N THR A 311 29.10 15.61 29.26
CA THR A 311 29.84 14.64 30.08
C THR A 311 30.06 13.33 29.35
N GLY A 312 31.26 12.74 29.43
CA GLY A 312 31.78 11.65 28.58
C GLY A 312 30.90 10.40 28.42
N TRP A 313 30.00 10.11 29.36
CA TRP A 313 29.01 9.04 29.21
C TRP A 313 28.02 9.28 28.07
N LYS A 314 27.63 10.55 27.82
CA LYS A 314 26.73 10.90 26.72
C LYS A 314 27.39 10.73 25.36
N VAL A 315 28.71 10.94 25.28
CA VAL A 315 29.50 10.70 24.05
C VAL A 315 29.60 9.20 23.75
N PHE A 316 29.81 8.38 24.79
CA PHE A 316 29.87 6.92 24.63
C PHE A 316 28.53 6.34 24.14
N LEU A 317 27.40 6.78 24.70
CA LEU A 317 26.07 6.34 24.26
C LEU A 317 25.74 6.75 22.82
N LEU A 318 26.12 7.97 22.42
CA LEU A 318 25.92 8.43 21.05
C LEU A 318 26.74 7.62 20.04
N LEU A 319 27.99 7.28 20.38
CA LEU A 319 28.84 6.44 19.53
C LEU A 319 28.31 5.00 19.40
N LEU A 320 27.77 4.43 20.48
CA LEU A 320 27.15 3.11 20.46
C LEU A 320 25.88 3.09 19.59
N CYS A 321 25.01 4.09 19.74
CA CYS A 321 23.80 4.22 18.93
C CYS A 321 24.12 4.46 17.45
N ALA A 322 25.15 5.25 17.14
CA ALA A 322 25.61 5.46 15.76
C ALA A 322 26.12 4.16 15.13
N LEU A 323 26.91 3.37 15.88
CA LEU A 323 27.46 2.11 15.39
C LEU A 323 26.37 1.06 15.15
N LEU A 324 25.38 0.95 16.06
CA LEU A 324 24.21 0.11 15.85
C LEU A 324 23.35 0.59 14.68
N GLY A 325 23.16 1.91 14.53
CA GLY A 325 22.44 2.49 13.39
C GLY A 325 23.08 2.17 12.04
N ILE A 326 24.41 2.21 11.95
CA ILE A 326 25.16 1.84 10.74
C ILE A 326 24.96 0.36 10.40
N VAL A 327 25.00 -0.53 11.39
CA VAL A 327 24.76 -1.97 11.18
C VAL A 327 23.34 -2.22 10.68
N VAL A 328 22.34 -1.57 11.27
CA VAL A 328 20.94 -1.68 10.83
C VAL A 328 20.76 -1.16 9.40
N CYS A 329 21.35 0.00 9.08
CA CYS A 329 21.29 0.56 7.73
C CYS A 329 21.97 -0.35 6.70
N ALA A 330 23.07 -1.00 7.05
CA ALA A 330 23.76 -1.95 6.18
C ALA A 330 22.90 -3.20 5.91
N VAL A 331 22.26 -3.76 6.94
CA VAL A 331 21.38 -4.93 6.80
C VAL A 331 20.13 -4.59 5.99
N VAL A 332 19.46 -3.47 6.30
CA VAL A 332 18.28 -2.99 5.56
C VAL A 332 18.66 -2.67 4.12
N GLY A 333 19.80 -2.02 3.89
CA GLY A 333 20.34 -1.75 2.56
C GLY A 333 20.58 -3.03 1.77
N ALA A 334 21.16 -4.07 2.38
CA ALA A 334 21.38 -5.36 1.74
C ALA A 334 20.04 -6.05 1.38
N VAL A 335 19.07 -6.05 2.29
CA VAL A 335 17.73 -6.64 2.06
C VAL A 335 16.96 -5.88 0.97
N VAL A 336 16.98 -4.55 0.99
CA VAL A 336 16.34 -3.72 -0.03
C VAL A 336 17.03 -3.87 -1.37
N PHE A 337 18.36 -3.99 -1.40
CA PHE A 337 19.12 -4.23 -2.63
C PHE A 337 18.79 -5.60 -3.23
N GLN A 338 18.75 -6.66 -2.40
CA GLN A 338 18.30 -7.99 -2.82
C GLN A 338 16.86 -7.95 -3.35
N LYS A 339 15.93 -7.28 -2.64
CA LYS A 339 14.52 -7.17 -3.02
C LYS A 339 14.25 -6.23 -4.21
N ARG A 340 15.17 -5.30 -4.50
CA ARG A 340 15.14 -4.45 -5.70
C ARG A 340 15.68 -5.20 -6.92
N GLN A 341 16.62 -6.12 -6.72
CA GLN A 341 17.09 -7.03 -7.76
C GLN A 341 15.99 -8.00 -8.24
N GLU A 342 15.10 -8.41 -7.33
CA GLU A 342 13.91 -9.21 -7.67
C GLU A 342 12.84 -8.42 -8.46
N ARG A 343 12.59 -7.16 -8.10
CA ARG A 343 11.55 -6.32 -8.76
C ARG A 343 11.91 -5.86 -10.18
N ASN A 344 13.20 -5.70 -10.50
CA ASN A 344 13.62 -5.25 -11.83
C ASN A 344 13.54 -6.33 -12.92
N ARG A 345 13.08 -7.55 -12.62
CA ARG A 345 12.82 -8.59 -13.62
C ARG A 345 11.34 -8.71 -13.95
N SER A 346 10.78 -7.68 -14.58
CA SER A 346 9.45 -7.78 -15.23
C SER A 346 9.30 -6.81 -16.41
N LEU A 347 10.07 -7.08 -17.46
CA LEU A 347 9.56 -6.94 -18.82
C LEU A 347 9.08 -8.34 -19.20
N VAL A 348 7.77 -8.53 -19.41
CA VAL A 348 7.21 -9.82 -19.85
C VAL A 348 7.68 -10.08 -21.28
N SER A 349 8.85 -10.71 -21.37
CA SER A 349 9.21 -11.60 -22.47
C SER A 349 8.67 -12.97 -22.08
N ALA A 350 8.06 -13.72 -23.01
CA ALA A 350 7.57 -15.06 -22.77
C ALA A 350 8.57 -15.89 -21.92
N LEU A 351 8.08 -16.64 -20.91
CA LEU A 351 8.93 -17.41 -20.01
C LEU A 351 9.80 -18.38 -20.82
N TYR A 352 11.08 -18.04 -20.98
CA TYR A 352 12.07 -18.92 -21.56
C TYR A 352 13.15 -19.23 -20.53
N PHE A 353 13.64 -20.46 -20.57
CA PHE A 353 14.71 -20.94 -19.71
C PHE A 353 15.72 -21.74 -20.51
N HIS A 354 16.94 -21.83 -19.99
CA HIS A 354 18.00 -22.60 -20.61
C HIS A 354 18.09 -23.98 -19.94
N ILE A 355 18.19 -25.01 -20.77
CA ILE A 355 18.43 -26.40 -20.35
C ILE A 355 19.82 -26.81 -20.86
N GLY A 356 20.71 -27.20 -19.96
CA GLY A 356 22.01 -27.80 -20.31
C GLY A 356 21.91 -29.26 -20.75
N GLU A 357 23.04 -29.85 -21.11
CA GLU A 357 23.12 -31.28 -21.44
C GLU A 357 22.69 -32.15 -20.24
N THR A 358 21.72 -33.05 -20.46
CA THR A 358 21.14 -33.94 -19.43
C THR A 358 20.52 -33.23 -18.22
N GLU A 359 20.38 -31.90 -18.27
CA GLU A 359 19.78 -31.13 -17.20
C GLU A 359 18.26 -31.30 -17.20
N LYS A 360 17.70 -31.62 -16.04
CA LYS A 360 16.25 -31.70 -15.83
C LYS A 360 15.77 -30.43 -15.15
N LYS A 361 14.90 -29.68 -15.82
CA LYS A 361 14.24 -28.49 -15.25
C LYS A 361 12.80 -28.84 -14.90
N CYS A 362 12.41 -28.57 -13.66
CA CYS A 362 11.08 -28.86 -13.15
C CYS A 362 10.39 -27.59 -12.67
N PHE A 363 9.10 -27.51 -12.95
CA PHE A 363 8.20 -26.44 -12.56
C PHE A 363 7.12 -27.03 -11.66
N ILE A 364 6.82 -26.36 -10.57
CA ILE A 364 5.77 -26.78 -9.63
C ILE A 364 4.58 -25.87 -9.90
N GLU A 365 3.45 -26.46 -10.24
CA GLU A 365 2.19 -25.76 -10.49
C GLU A 365 1.15 -26.28 -9.50
N GLU A 366 0.42 -25.38 -8.84
CA GLU A 366 -0.65 -25.76 -7.92
C GLU A 366 -1.97 -25.89 -8.68
N ILE A 367 -2.50 -27.11 -8.77
CA ILE A 367 -3.60 -27.45 -9.68
C ILE A 367 -4.79 -27.99 -8.87
N PRO A 368 -6.02 -27.49 -9.10
CA PRO A 368 -7.24 -28.06 -8.53
C PRO A 368 -7.56 -29.47 -9.08
N ASP A 369 -8.43 -30.19 -8.39
CA ASP A 369 -8.91 -31.49 -8.85
C ASP A 369 -9.72 -31.39 -10.14
N GLU A 370 -9.70 -32.48 -10.92
CA GLU A 370 -10.44 -32.64 -12.17
C GLU A 370 -10.20 -31.55 -13.23
N THR A 371 -9.04 -30.89 -13.19
CA THR A 371 -8.70 -29.82 -14.12
C THR A 371 -7.82 -30.35 -15.25
N MET A 372 -8.14 -29.98 -16.51
CA MET A 372 -7.30 -30.30 -17.68
C MET A 372 -6.23 -29.23 -17.88
N ILE A 373 -5.02 -29.68 -18.22
CA ILE A 373 -3.86 -28.83 -18.43
C ILE A 373 -3.25 -29.13 -19.79
N ILE A 374 -2.96 -28.07 -20.56
CA ILE A 374 -2.28 -28.13 -21.84
C ILE A 374 -0.98 -27.35 -21.73
N GLY A 375 0.14 -28.04 -21.95
CA GLY A 375 1.46 -27.41 -22.05
C GLY A 375 1.95 -27.39 -23.49
N ASN A 376 2.32 -26.20 -23.97
CA ASN A 376 3.00 -26.01 -25.24
C ASN A 376 4.45 -25.62 -24.97
N TYR A 377 5.39 -26.25 -25.66
CA TYR A 377 6.79 -25.82 -25.59
C TYR A 377 7.44 -25.79 -26.96
N ARG A 378 8.39 -24.87 -27.12
CA ARG A 378 9.25 -24.77 -28.31
C ARG A 378 10.70 -24.59 -27.89
N THR A 379 11.61 -25.18 -28.66
CA THR A 379 13.03 -25.15 -28.36
C THR A 379 13.82 -24.41 -29.45
N GLN A 380 14.81 -23.62 -29.03
CA GLN A 380 15.67 -22.81 -29.87
C GLN A 380 17.14 -23.07 -29.56
N LEU A 381 17.95 -23.15 -30.61
CA LEU A 381 19.40 -23.32 -30.55
C LEU A 381 20.08 -22.00 -30.79
N TYR A 382 21.15 -21.73 -30.05
CA TYR A 382 21.99 -20.56 -30.32
C TYR A 382 22.93 -20.84 -31.49
N ASP A 383 22.83 -20.05 -32.54
CA ASP A 383 23.74 -20.15 -33.68
C ASP A 383 24.86 -19.10 -33.56
N LYS A 384 26.11 -19.58 -33.52
CA LYS A 384 27.30 -18.73 -33.37
C LYS A 384 27.58 -17.89 -34.63
N GLN A 385 27.08 -18.28 -35.81
CA GLN A 385 27.35 -17.56 -37.05
C GLN A 385 26.44 -16.36 -37.25
N SER A 386 25.18 -16.46 -36.81
CA SER A 386 24.17 -15.42 -36.97
C SER A 386 23.92 -14.59 -35.70
N GLU A 387 24.63 -14.88 -34.60
CA GLU A 387 24.41 -14.30 -33.26
C GLU A 387 22.94 -14.30 -32.83
N SER A 388 22.17 -15.32 -33.27
CA SER A 388 20.72 -15.38 -33.10
C SER A 388 20.24 -16.77 -32.68
N TYR A 389 19.04 -16.83 -32.10
CA TYR A 389 18.40 -18.08 -31.71
C TYR A 389 17.52 -18.62 -32.84
N LEU A 390 17.90 -19.76 -33.40
CA LEU A 390 17.17 -20.42 -34.49
C LEU A 390 16.33 -21.60 -33.96
N PRO A 391 15.22 -21.95 -34.61
CA PRO A 391 14.42 -23.13 -34.25
C PRO A 391 15.29 -24.40 -34.23
N ALA A 392 15.09 -25.24 -33.21
CA ALA A 392 15.86 -26.48 -33.11
C ALA A 392 15.51 -27.49 -34.20
N THR A 393 16.51 -28.26 -34.66
CA THR A 393 16.33 -29.24 -35.73
C THR A 393 15.33 -30.34 -35.32
N PRO A 394 14.53 -30.87 -36.27
CA PRO A 394 13.52 -31.89 -35.98
C PRO A 394 14.02 -33.19 -35.34
N GLY A 395 15.34 -33.41 -35.29
CA GLY A 395 15.98 -34.57 -34.64
C GLY A 395 16.28 -34.39 -33.15
N LEU A 396 16.01 -33.22 -32.56
CA LEU A 396 16.16 -32.97 -31.12
C LEU A 396 14.89 -33.41 -30.40
N GLY A 397 15.00 -34.39 -29.50
CA GLY A 397 13.88 -34.86 -28.68
C GLY A 397 13.87 -34.26 -27.27
N MET A 398 12.69 -33.84 -26.81
CA MET A 398 12.45 -33.37 -25.45
C MET A 398 11.58 -34.37 -24.69
N PHE A 399 11.98 -34.73 -23.48
CA PHE A 399 11.20 -35.58 -22.59
C PHE A 399 10.40 -34.73 -21.61
N VAL A 400 9.11 -35.01 -21.49
CA VAL A 400 8.21 -34.33 -20.55
C VAL A 400 7.66 -35.36 -19.56
N GLU A 401 7.86 -35.08 -18.27
CA GLU A 401 7.42 -35.90 -17.15
C GLU A 401 6.58 -35.05 -16.20
N VAL A 402 5.40 -35.54 -15.79
CA VAL A 402 4.50 -34.86 -14.86
C VAL A 402 4.20 -35.77 -13.67
N LYS A 403 4.37 -35.25 -12.45
CA LYS A 403 4.07 -35.94 -11.20
C LYS A 403 2.97 -35.21 -10.42
N ASP A 404 2.12 -36.00 -9.76
CA ASP A 404 1.12 -35.56 -8.79
C ASP A 404 1.77 -35.15 -7.44
N PRO A 405 1.04 -34.52 -6.50
CA PRO A 405 1.52 -34.22 -5.14
C PRO A 405 2.00 -35.44 -4.35
N ASP A 406 1.44 -36.62 -4.65
CA ASP A 406 1.85 -37.90 -4.06
C ASP A 406 3.07 -38.54 -4.78
N GLU A 407 3.81 -37.76 -5.57
CA GLU A 407 4.94 -38.16 -6.41
C GLU A 407 4.63 -39.22 -7.49
N LYS A 408 3.36 -39.51 -7.72
CA LYS A 408 2.91 -40.46 -8.75
C LYS A 408 3.06 -39.85 -10.15
N VAL A 409 3.72 -40.56 -11.06
CA VAL A 409 3.89 -40.11 -12.45
C VAL A 409 2.56 -40.22 -13.21
N ILE A 410 2.02 -39.08 -13.64
CA ILE A 410 0.78 -38.95 -14.41
C ILE A 410 1.07 -39.05 -15.91
N LEU A 411 2.13 -38.38 -16.37
CA LEU A 411 2.53 -38.33 -17.77
C LEU A 411 4.04 -38.50 -17.89
N SER A 412 4.49 -39.32 -18.84
CA SER A 412 5.91 -39.52 -19.15
C SER A 412 6.05 -39.87 -20.63
N ARG A 413 6.43 -38.90 -21.47
CA ARG A 413 6.50 -39.06 -22.92
C ARG A 413 7.62 -38.24 -23.56
N GLN A 414 8.18 -38.77 -24.65
CA GLN A 414 9.14 -38.06 -25.49
C GLN A 414 8.44 -37.38 -26.65
N TYR A 415 8.82 -36.13 -26.92
CA TYR A 415 8.34 -35.26 -27.97
C TYR A 415 9.51 -34.73 -28.81
N GLY A 416 9.23 -34.00 -29.90
CA GLY A 416 10.24 -33.41 -30.79
C GLY A 416 10.88 -32.12 -30.26
N SER A 417 11.31 -31.23 -31.16
CA SER A 417 11.83 -29.91 -30.81
C SER A 417 10.73 -28.89 -30.44
N GLU A 418 9.50 -29.17 -30.84
CA GLU A 418 8.29 -28.47 -30.47
C GLU A 418 7.22 -29.53 -30.16
N GLY A 419 6.40 -29.28 -29.13
CA GLY A 419 5.41 -30.25 -28.72
C GLY A 419 4.31 -29.66 -27.84
N ARG A 420 3.15 -30.32 -27.90
CA ARG A 420 1.99 -30.06 -27.05
C ARG A 420 1.70 -31.31 -26.21
N PHE A 421 1.65 -31.15 -24.90
CA PHE A 421 1.31 -32.21 -23.96
C PHE A 421 0.04 -31.86 -23.18
N THR A 422 -0.72 -32.87 -22.78
CA THR A 422 -1.99 -32.69 -22.07
C THR A 422 -2.12 -33.75 -20.98
N PHE A 423 -2.59 -33.35 -19.81
CA PHE A 423 -2.95 -34.25 -18.70
C PHE A 423 -4.11 -33.67 -17.89
N THR A 424 -4.72 -34.51 -17.06
CA THR A 424 -5.81 -34.13 -16.14
C THR A 424 -5.38 -34.40 -14.70
N SER A 425 -5.57 -33.43 -13.82
CA SER A 425 -5.32 -33.59 -12.39
C SER A 425 -6.44 -34.38 -11.72
N HIS A 426 -6.10 -35.31 -10.84
CA HIS A 426 -7.05 -36.10 -10.05
C HIS A 426 -6.95 -35.81 -8.54
N THR A 427 -5.82 -35.29 -8.08
CA THR A 427 -5.64 -34.88 -6.69
C THR A 427 -5.26 -33.40 -6.65
N PRO A 428 -5.90 -32.59 -5.79
CA PRO A 428 -5.60 -31.16 -5.73
C PRO A 428 -4.27 -30.92 -5.01
N GLY A 429 -3.40 -30.10 -5.59
CA GLY A 429 -2.13 -29.72 -4.97
C GLY A 429 -0.99 -29.43 -5.94
N GLU A 430 0.24 -29.48 -5.42
CA GLU A 430 1.48 -29.21 -6.17
C GLU A 430 1.82 -30.33 -7.16
N HIS A 431 1.70 -30.04 -8.45
CA HIS A 431 2.12 -30.93 -9.53
C HIS A 431 3.48 -30.52 -10.06
N GLN A 432 4.36 -31.48 -10.29
CA GLN A 432 5.71 -31.24 -10.79
C GLN A 432 5.80 -31.57 -12.28
N ILE A 433 6.02 -30.56 -13.12
CA ILE A 433 6.18 -30.68 -14.58
C ILE A 433 7.65 -30.51 -14.93
N CYS A 434 8.29 -31.56 -15.43
CA CYS A 434 9.71 -31.57 -15.74
C CYS A 434 9.99 -31.77 -17.23
N LEU A 435 10.95 -31.00 -17.76
CA LEU A 435 11.45 -31.12 -19.12
C LEU A 435 12.96 -31.41 -19.10
N HIS A 436 13.39 -32.37 -19.92
CA HIS A 436 14.80 -32.65 -20.13
C HIS A 436 15.11 -33.18 -21.54
N SER A 437 16.29 -32.86 -22.06
CA SER A 437 16.75 -33.36 -23.37
C SER A 437 17.36 -34.76 -23.24
N ASN A 438 17.13 -35.62 -24.25
CA ASN A 438 17.77 -36.94 -24.38
C ASN A 438 18.96 -36.93 -25.37
N SER A 439 19.29 -35.78 -25.97
CA SER A 439 20.34 -35.70 -27.00
C SER A 439 21.60 -35.02 -26.46
N SER A 440 22.73 -35.73 -26.53
CA SER A 440 24.08 -35.20 -26.28
C SER A 440 24.70 -34.49 -27.50
N LYS A 441 24.00 -34.46 -28.65
CA LYS A 441 24.53 -33.90 -29.91
C LYS A 441 24.55 -32.36 -29.95
N PHE A 442 23.99 -31.69 -28.96
CA PHE A 442 23.89 -30.23 -28.94
C PHE A 442 25.21 -29.51 -28.56
N SER A 443 26.10 -30.19 -27.82
CA SER A 443 27.44 -29.69 -27.46
C SER A 443 28.29 -29.28 -28.66
N LEU A 444 28.16 -30.03 -29.76
CA LEU A 444 29.03 -29.94 -30.94
C LEU A 444 28.84 -28.67 -31.77
N PHE A 445 27.74 -27.93 -31.59
CA PHE A 445 27.39 -26.81 -32.47
C PHE A 445 27.06 -25.50 -31.75
N ALA A 446 26.69 -25.52 -30.45
CA ALA A 446 26.04 -24.35 -29.83
C ALA A 446 26.31 -24.16 -28.32
N GLY A 447 27.46 -24.61 -27.81
CA GLY A 447 27.88 -24.28 -26.44
C GLY A 447 27.01 -24.87 -25.32
N GLY A 448 26.24 -25.92 -25.59
CA GLY A 448 25.63 -26.78 -24.58
C GLY A 448 24.33 -26.28 -23.91
N MET A 449 23.87 -25.04 -24.14
CA MET A 449 22.56 -24.54 -23.65
C MET A 449 21.40 -24.45 -24.69
N LEU A 450 20.28 -25.13 -24.43
CA LEU A 450 19.04 -25.07 -25.20
C LEU A 450 18.08 -24.03 -24.62
N ARG A 451 17.57 -23.09 -25.42
CA ARG A 451 16.53 -22.14 -24.97
C ARG A 451 15.14 -22.75 -25.18
N VAL A 452 14.39 -22.95 -24.11
CA VAL A 452 13.05 -23.53 -24.12
C VAL A 452 12.03 -22.48 -23.72
N HIS A 453 11.02 -22.26 -24.54
CA HIS A 453 9.84 -21.47 -24.18
C HIS A 453 8.74 -22.45 -23.76
N LEU A 454 8.11 -22.21 -22.62
CA LEU A 454 7.06 -23.07 -22.06
C LEU A 454 5.84 -22.21 -21.73
N ASP A 455 4.69 -22.66 -22.23
CA ASP A 455 3.37 -22.08 -21.99
C ASP A 455 2.48 -23.17 -21.39
N ILE A 456 1.89 -22.93 -20.22
CA ILE A 456 1.03 -23.87 -19.50
C ILE A 456 -0.34 -23.22 -19.35
N GLN A 457 -1.36 -23.84 -19.95
CA GLN A 457 -2.74 -23.41 -19.92
C GLN A 457 -3.53 -24.34 -19.01
N VAL A 458 -4.26 -23.78 -18.04
CA VAL A 458 -5.00 -24.52 -17.01
C VAL A 458 -6.50 -24.19 -17.15
N GLY A 459 -7.36 -25.21 -17.09
CA GLY A 459 -8.83 -25.02 -17.02
C GLY A 459 -9.47 -24.50 -18.31
N GLU A 460 -10.36 -23.50 -18.21
CA GLU A 460 -11.12 -22.90 -19.34
C GLU A 460 -10.23 -22.44 -20.50
N HIS A 461 -8.99 -22.01 -20.21
CA HIS A 461 -8.03 -21.59 -21.23
C HIS A 461 -7.49 -22.73 -22.10
N ALA A 462 -7.70 -23.99 -21.70
CA ALA A 462 -7.35 -25.18 -22.49
C ALA A 462 -8.45 -25.57 -23.51
N ASN A 463 -9.69 -25.09 -23.35
CA ASN A 463 -10.83 -25.53 -24.15
C ASN A 463 -11.02 -24.66 -25.40
N ASN A 464 -10.89 -25.25 -26.60
CA ASN A 464 -11.14 -24.55 -27.86
C ASN A 464 -12.63 -24.57 -28.25
N TYR A 465 -13.38 -23.58 -27.78
CA TYR A 465 -14.81 -23.41 -28.06
C TYR A 465 -15.16 -23.32 -29.56
N ALA A 466 -14.23 -22.84 -30.40
CA ALA A 466 -14.44 -22.73 -31.84
C ALA A 466 -14.49 -24.11 -32.53
N GLU A 467 -13.72 -25.08 -32.04
CA GLU A 467 -13.71 -26.45 -32.57
C GLU A 467 -14.94 -27.25 -32.13
N ILE A 468 -15.39 -27.04 -30.89
CA ILE A 468 -16.61 -27.64 -30.32
C ILE A 468 -17.86 -27.13 -31.05
N ALA A 469 -17.93 -25.83 -31.36
CA ALA A 469 -19.02 -25.23 -32.12
C ALA A 469 -19.16 -25.84 -33.53
N ALA A 470 -18.03 -26.13 -34.19
CA ALA A 470 -17.99 -26.75 -35.51
C ALA A 470 -18.38 -28.24 -35.50
N LYS A 471 -17.98 -28.98 -34.46
CA LYS A 471 -18.24 -30.42 -34.30
C LYS A 471 -19.70 -30.73 -33.94
N ASP A 472 -20.28 -29.98 -33.01
CA ASP A 472 -21.64 -30.23 -32.50
C ASP A 472 -22.72 -29.43 -33.25
N LYS A 473 -22.34 -28.62 -34.26
CA LYS A 473 -23.24 -27.74 -35.03
C LYS A 473 -24.14 -26.89 -34.14
N LEU A 474 -23.59 -26.38 -33.04
CA LEU A 474 -24.36 -25.61 -32.06
C LEU A 474 -24.72 -24.23 -32.65
N THR A 475 -25.96 -23.79 -32.41
CA THR A 475 -26.32 -22.39 -32.67
C THR A 475 -25.55 -21.46 -31.73
N GLU A 476 -25.28 -20.22 -32.16
CA GLU A 476 -24.50 -19.25 -31.37
C GLU A 476 -25.02 -19.08 -29.94
N LEU A 477 -26.35 -19.10 -29.75
CA LEU A 477 -26.98 -19.02 -28.42
C LEU A 477 -26.70 -20.26 -27.56
N GLN A 478 -26.75 -21.47 -28.12
CA GLN A 478 -26.46 -22.70 -27.38
C GLN A 478 -25.00 -22.76 -26.95
N LEU A 479 -24.09 -22.26 -27.78
CA LEU A 479 -22.66 -22.16 -27.44
C LEU A 479 -22.43 -21.23 -26.25
N ARG A 480 -23.04 -20.03 -26.25
CA ARG A 480 -22.90 -19.08 -25.14
C ARG A 480 -23.48 -19.60 -23.83
N VAL A 481 -24.63 -20.29 -23.87
CA VAL A 481 -25.21 -20.90 -22.66
C VAL A 481 -24.28 -21.97 -22.09
N ARG A 482 -23.69 -22.81 -22.95
CA ARG A 482 -22.73 -23.83 -22.52
C ARG A 482 -21.46 -23.23 -21.92
N GLN A 483 -20.94 -22.16 -22.52
CA GLN A 483 -19.81 -21.40 -21.96
C GLN A 483 -20.12 -20.84 -20.57
N LEU A 484 -21.31 -20.23 -20.38
CA LEU A 484 -21.70 -19.70 -19.09
C LEU A 484 -21.84 -20.79 -18.02
N VAL A 485 -22.34 -21.98 -18.38
CA VAL A 485 -22.44 -23.11 -17.44
C VAL A 485 -21.05 -23.61 -17.03
N GLU A 486 -20.11 -23.74 -17.98
CA GLU A 486 -18.73 -24.14 -17.69
C GLU A 486 -18.00 -23.09 -16.84
N GLN A 487 -18.21 -21.79 -17.10
CA GLN A 487 -17.67 -20.71 -16.27
C GLN A 487 -18.19 -20.74 -14.84
N VAL A 488 -19.48 -21.01 -14.64
CA VAL A 488 -20.06 -21.13 -13.29
C VAL A 488 -19.52 -22.37 -12.56
N ASP A 489 -19.36 -23.50 -13.24
CA ASP A 489 -18.74 -24.70 -12.64
C ASP A 489 -17.29 -24.43 -12.21
N GLN A 490 -16.52 -23.71 -13.04
CA GLN A 490 -15.16 -23.33 -12.69
C GLN A 490 -15.11 -22.39 -11.48
N ILE A 491 -15.94 -21.34 -11.45
CA ILE A 491 -16.02 -20.43 -10.30
C ILE A 491 -16.38 -21.20 -9.03
N GLN A 492 -17.30 -22.16 -9.13
CA GLN A 492 -17.69 -22.99 -7.99
C GLN A 492 -16.52 -23.85 -7.48
N LYS A 493 -15.74 -24.45 -8.39
CA LYS A 493 -14.52 -25.22 -8.04
C LYS A 493 -13.47 -24.34 -7.39
N GLU A 494 -13.20 -23.16 -7.96
CA GLU A 494 -12.27 -22.19 -7.39
C GLU A 494 -12.71 -21.71 -5.99
N GLN A 495 -14.00 -21.40 -5.81
CA GLN A 495 -14.55 -21.03 -4.49
C GLN A 495 -14.43 -22.16 -3.47
N ASN A 496 -14.72 -23.41 -3.87
CA ASN A 496 -14.58 -24.57 -2.99
C ASN A 496 -13.11 -24.78 -2.58
N TYR A 497 -12.19 -24.62 -3.52
CA TYR A 497 -10.76 -24.69 -3.25
C TYR A 497 -10.30 -23.55 -2.30
N GLN A 498 -10.77 -22.32 -2.48
CA GLN A 498 -10.48 -21.19 -1.58
C GLN A 498 -10.96 -21.46 -0.14
N ARG A 499 -12.17 -22.04 0.01
CA ARG A 499 -12.71 -22.43 1.33
C ARG A 499 -11.86 -23.50 2.00
N TYR A 500 -11.42 -24.52 1.25
CA TYR A 500 -10.54 -25.56 1.77
C TYR A 500 -9.22 -24.97 2.30
N ARG A 501 -8.65 -24.01 1.57
CA ARG A 501 -7.43 -23.30 1.97
C ARG A 501 -7.64 -22.45 3.23
N GLU A 502 -8.75 -21.72 3.31
CA GLU A 502 -9.10 -20.94 4.50
C GLU A 502 -9.25 -21.83 5.72
N GLU A 503 -9.92 -22.98 5.59
CA GLU A 503 -10.09 -23.93 6.68
C GLU A 503 -8.75 -24.45 7.20
N ARG A 504 -7.85 -24.86 6.30
CA ARG A 504 -6.50 -25.32 6.65
C ARG A 504 -5.67 -24.20 7.29
N PHE A 505 -5.77 -22.98 6.77
CA PHE A 505 -5.08 -21.81 7.34
C PHE A 505 -5.62 -21.48 8.73
N ARG A 506 -6.93 -21.52 8.91
CA ARG A 506 -7.60 -21.29 10.20
C ARG A 506 -7.17 -22.32 11.25
N GLN A 507 -7.12 -23.60 10.90
CA GLN A 507 -6.62 -24.65 11.80
C GLN A 507 -5.15 -24.45 12.19
N THR A 508 -4.31 -24.08 11.22
CA THR A 508 -2.89 -23.80 11.46
C THR A 508 -2.72 -22.58 12.37
N SER A 509 -3.48 -21.51 12.12
CA SER A 509 -3.49 -20.29 12.93
C SER A 509 -3.96 -20.55 14.36
N GLU A 510 -5.09 -21.25 14.54
CA GLU A 510 -5.65 -21.55 15.86
C GLU A 510 -4.69 -22.42 16.69
N SER A 511 -4.12 -23.47 16.09
CA SER A 511 -3.15 -24.33 16.78
C SER A 511 -1.86 -23.60 17.15
N THR A 512 -1.42 -22.64 16.32
CA THR A 512 -0.23 -21.82 16.59
C THR A 512 -0.51 -20.82 17.70
N ASN A 513 -1.64 -20.13 17.62
CA ASN A 513 -2.08 -19.17 18.64
C ASN A 513 -2.22 -19.83 20.02
N GLN A 514 -2.83 -21.02 20.08
CA GLN A 514 -2.98 -21.77 21.32
C GLN A 514 -1.62 -22.16 21.93
N ARG A 515 -0.65 -22.59 21.11
CA ARG A 515 0.71 -22.92 21.57
C ARG A 515 1.41 -21.70 22.14
N VAL A 516 1.34 -20.56 21.46
CA VAL A 516 1.96 -19.29 21.90
C VAL A 516 1.35 -18.82 23.22
N LEU A 517 0.03 -18.88 23.35
CA LEU A 517 -0.68 -18.52 24.58
C LEU A 517 -0.22 -19.37 25.77
N TRP A 518 -0.10 -20.69 25.60
CA TRP A 518 0.40 -21.59 26.64
C TRP A 518 1.86 -21.28 27.04
N TRP A 519 2.73 -21.01 26.07
CA TRP A 519 4.11 -20.61 26.36
C TRP A 519 4.18 -19.29 27.14
N SER A 520 3.32 -18.32 26.82
CA SER A 520 3.24 -17.03 27.54
C SER A 520 2.76 -17.19 28.98
N ILE A 521 1.77 -18.06 29.22
CA ILE A 521 1.29 -18.38 30.58
C ILE A 521 2.42 -19.02 31.41
N VAL A 522 3.12 -20.02 30.85
CA VAL A 522 4.24 -20.69 31.53
C VAL A 522 5.35 -19.69 31.87
N GLN A 523 5.72 -18.82 30.92
CA GLN A 523 6.74 -17.80 31.13
C GLN A 523 6.34 -16.82 32.25
N THR A 524 5.08 -16.38 32.28
CA THR A 524 4.57 -15.47 33.31
C THR A 524 4.62 -16.12 34.70
N LEU A 525 4.22 -17.39 34.81
CA LEU A 525 4.28 -18.14 36.07
C LEU A 525 5.71 -18.30 36.58
N ILE A 526 6.67 -18.56 35.69
CA ILE A 526 8.10 -18.66 36.05
C ILE A 526 8.61 -17.31 36.60
N LEU A 527 8.26 -16.18 35.98
CA LEU A 527 8.66 -14.86 36.46
C LEU A 527 8.07 -14.55 37.84
N VAL A 528 6.80 -14.88 38.07
CA VAL A 528 6.15 -14.72 39.38
C VAL A 528 6.83 -15.60 40.44
N ALA A 529 7.15 -16.86 40.11
CA ALA A 529 7.82 -17.78 41.02
C ALA A 529 9.24 -17.28 41.39
N ILE A 530 10.01 -16.81 40.42
CA ILE A 530 11.33 -16.20 40.66
C ILE A 530 11.20 -14.93 41.51
N GLY A 531 10.21 -14.09 41.23
CA GLY A 531 9.93 -12.88 42.03
C GLY A 531 9.63 -13.21 43.49
N PHE A 532 8.78 -14.20 43.73
CA PHE A 532 8.46 -14.66 45.09
C PHE A 532 9.68 -15.25 45.81
N TRP A 533 10.47 -16.08 45.11
CA TRP A 533 11.71 -16.64 45.63
C TRP A 533 12.70 -15.55 46.03
N GLN A 534 12.92 -14.56 45.17
CA GLN A 534 13.81 -13.44 45.43
C GLN A 534 13.37 -12.63 46.66
N MET A 535 12.08 -12.35 46.79
CA MET A 535 11.54 -11.62 47.94
C MET A 535 11.75 -12.39 49.25
N ARG A 536 11.54 -13.72 49.23
CA ARG A 536 11.76 -14.58 50.40
C ARG A 536 13.24 -14.68 50.77
N HIS A 537 14.13 -14.81 49.79
CA HIS A 537 15.56 -14.86 50.00
C HIS A 537 16.09 -13.54 50.59
N LEU A 538 15.64 -12.39 50.07
CA LEU A 538 15.96 -11.08 50.63
C LEU A 538 15.52 -10.95 52.09
N LYS A 539 14.29 -11.37 52.41
CA LYS A 539 13.78 -11.33 53.79
C LYS A 539 14.62 -12.19 54.76
N SER A 540 14.94 -13.43 54.36
CA SER A 540 15.77 -14.34 55.17
C SER A 540 17.20 -13.81 55.36
N PHE A 541 17.78 -13.18 54.34
CA PHE A 541 19.10 -12.57 54.43
C PHE A 541 19.16 -11.41 55.44
N PHE A 542 18.10 -10.57 55.51
CA PHE A 542 18.04 -9.47 56.48
C PHE A 542 17.68 -9.93 57.90
N GLU A 543 16.85 -10.96 58.07
CA GLU A 543 16.58 -11.56 59.38
C GLU A 543 17.84 -12.18 59.99
N ALA A 544 18.67 -12.87 59.19
CA ALA A 544 19.93 -13.45 59.64
C ALA A 544 20.97 -12.41 60.10
N LYS A 545 20.93 -11.18 59.57
CA LYS A 545 21.85 -10.09 59.96
C LYS A 545 21.36 -9.25 61.15
N LYS A 546 20.12 -9.44 61.62
CA LYS A 546 19.58 -8.74 62.78
C LYS A 546 19.90 -9.45 64.12
N LEU A 547 20.56 -10.61 64.06
CA LEU A 547 20.92 -11.47 65.19
C LEU A 547 22.42 -11.39 65.59
N VAL A 548 23.15 -10.36 65.15
CA VAL A 548 24.52 -10.06 65.61
C VAL A 548 24.58 -8.67 66.21
#